data_AF-A0AA36HC74-F1
#
_entry.id   AF-A0AA36HC74-F1
#
_cell.length_a   1.000
_cell.length_b   1.000
_cell.length_c   1.000
_cell.angle_alpha   90.00
_cell.angle_beta   90.00
_cell.angle_gamma   90.00
#
_symmetry.space_group_name_H-M   'P 1'
#
loop_
_entity.id
_entity.type
_entity.pdbx_description
1 polymer ?
#
loop_
_entity_poly.entity_id
_entity_poly.type
_entity_poly.pdbx_seq_one_letter_code
_entity_poly.pdbx_strand_id
1 'polypeptide(L)'
;MLTRMLPRFGRPLIVLTERSLSSKATAPTSRIPAATIGVKKTKPFEALLDDYAKFHWDDTVTDKDPLVVSLRERLLKGDRSALASAITLVESRNSRKRAQGNLLLHTVLAAERKRYEEKGKDAMIFRIGISGSPGVGKSSFIEALGKELTERRGMKIAVLTIDPSSSVTGGSVLGDLTRMQELSRNPKAYIRQSPTSGSLGGVTRGIHEAIILCEGAGYDVVIIETVGVGQSEVSVVDMCDMFCLLLSPAHGDELQGVKRGIMEISDLLVITKDDGDMKARAKLTQAEYISALKYMRPRVEAWKPKVLRSSIHDPESIHAVSDCMFEFWETISESGDLEDRRTKQMTTWMWDHVREELLNVFRKHPKIAPLAPALEEDVRSGRTTPGHASEVLIRTFLGL
;
A
#
# COMPACT_ATOMS: atom_id res chain seq x y z
N MET A 1 -59.52 -3.10 -23.91
CA MET A 1 -60.49 -2.43 -23.01
C MET A 1 -59.72 -1.37 -22.23
N LEU A 2 -59.80 -0.11 -22.67
CA LEU A 2 -60.52 1.01 -22.00
C LEU A 2 -59.77 1.51 -20.73
N THR A 3 -59.39 2.77 -20.50
CA THR A 3 -59.64 4.06 -21.19
C THR A 3 -58.76 5.18 -20.59
N ARG A 4 -58.33 6.12 -21.46
CA ARG A 4 -58.08 7.59 -21.33
C ARG A 4 -58.15 8.30 -19.96
N MET A 5 -57.27 9.29 -19.74
CA MET A 5 -57.56 10.74 -19.91
C MET A 5 -56.41 11.68 -19.44
N LEU A 6 -56.02 12.61 -20.31
CA LEU A 6 -55.32 13.90 -20.05
C LEU A 6 -56.32 14.92 -19.45
N PRO A 7 -55.92 16.06 -18.78
CA PRO A 7 -55.51 17.27 -19.53
C PRO A 7 -54.53 18.27 -18.85
N ARG A 8 -53.94 19.10 -19.73
CA ARG A 8 -53.29 20.40 -19.45
C ARG A 8 -54.31 21.48 -19.07
N PHE A 9 -53.98 22.37 -18.13
CA PHE A 9 -54.40 23.79 -17.99
C PHE A 9 -53.32 24.46 -17.10
N GLY A 10 -52.86 25.71 -17.21
CA GLY A 10 -53.40 26.97 -17.69
C GLY A 10 -53.00 28.03 -16.63
N ARG A 11 -52.28 29.10 -16.99
CA ARG A 11 -51.89 30.19 -16.06
C ARG A 11 -53.12 30.93 -15.50
N PRO A 12 -52.97 31.73 -14.41
CA PRO A 12 -52.94 33.17 -14.66
C PRO A 12 -51.93 33.98 -13.82
N LEU A 13 -51.65 35.15 -14.39
CA LEU A 13 -50.96 36.33 -13.86
C LEU A 13 -51.82 37.00 -12.76
N ILE A 14 -51.23 37.47 -11.67
CA ILE A 14 -51.84 38.50 -10.79
C ILE A 14 -50.82 39.63 -10.62
N VAL A 15 -51.29 40.85 -10.88
CA VAL A 15 -50.60 42.14 -10.73
C VAL A 15 -51.36 42.96 -9.68
N LEU A 16 -50.64 43.91 -9.05
CA LEU A 16 -51.06 45.03 -8.19
C LEU A 16 -51.05 44.70 -6.68
N THR A 17 -50.45 45.48 -5.77
CA THR A 17 -50.33 46.95 -5.69
C THR A 17 -49.11 47.41 -4.88
N GLU A 18 -48.56 48.56 -5.24
CA GLU A 18 -47.68 49.38 -4.40
C GLU A 18 -48.34 49.78 -3.08
N ARG A 19 -47.59 49.68 -1.97
CA ARG A 19 -47.73 50.57 -0.81
C ARG A 19 -46.34 51.00 -0.35
N SER A 20 -46.06 52.28 -0.55
CA SER A 20 -44.94 53.01 0.03
C SER A 20 -45.08 53.05 1.56
N LEU A 21 -44.06 52.59 2.29
CA LEU A 21 -43.77 53.08 3.62
C LEU A 21 -42.26 53.23 3.74
N SER A 22 -41.84 54.50 3.80
CA SER A 22 -40.50 54.94 4.12
C SER A 22 -40.10 54.48 5.52
N SER A 23 -38.99 53.77 5.65
CA SER A 23 -38.15 53.88 6.84
C SER A 23 -36.68 53.66 6.47
N LYS A 24 -35.89 54.72 6.67
CA LYS A 24 -34.43 54.67 6.66
C LYS A 24 -33.99 53.75 7.80
N ALA A 25 -33.32 52.65 7.48
CA ALA A 25 -32.52 51.90 8.44
C ALA A 25 -31.19 51.56 7.76
N THR A 26 -30.21 52.45 7.97
CA THR A 26 -28.80 52.25 7.69
C THR A 26 -28.27 51.08 8.52
N ALA A 27 -27.90 49.97 7.87
CA ALA A 27 -27.12 48.91 8.50
C ALA A 27 -25.67 49.38 8.69
N PRO A 28 -25.01 49.07 9.82
CA PRO A 28 -23.67 49.55 10.09
C PRO A 28 -22.67 48.75 9.24
N THR A 29 -21.94 49.45 8.37
CA THR A 29 -20.71 48.95 7.76
C THR A 29 -19.65 48.80 8.86
N SER A 30 -19.53 47.61 9.45
CA SER A 30 -18.37 47.24 10.25
C SER A 30 -17.18 47.02 9.32
N ARG A 31 -16.35 48.07 9.19
CA ARG A 31 -15.00 47.93 8.64
C ARG A 31 -14.23 46.98 9.55
N ILE A 32 -13.94 45.77 9.06
CA ILE A 32 -12.93 44.90 9.66
C ILE A 32 -11.59 45.66 9.58
N PRO A 33 -10.85 45.84 10.69
CA PRO A 33 -9.55 46.49 10.62
C PRO A 33 -8.63 45.64 9.75
N ALA A 34 -7.97 46.27 8.79
CA ALA A 34 -6.91 45.64 8.02
C ALA A 34 -5.78 45.25 8.98
N ALA A 35 -5.81 44.01 9.47
CA ALA A 35 -4.64 43.39 10.07
C ALA A 35 -3.60 43.27 8.95
N THR A 36 -2.56 44.08 9.04
CA THR A 36 -1.37 44.02 8.19
C THR A 36 -0.63 42.72 8.50
N ILE A 37 -1.20 41.59 8.07
CA ILE A 37 -0.48 40.34 7.94
C ILE A 37 0.51 40.62 6.82
N GLY A 38 1.79 40.78 7.18
CA GLY A 38 2.85 40.96 6.20
C GLY A 38 2.75 39.82 5.17
N VAL A 39 2.24 40.16 3.98
CA VAL A 39 2.20 39.24 2.86
C VAL A 39 3.65 39.00 2.48
N LYS A 40 4.25 37.93 3.02
CA LYS A 40 5.48 37.38 2.46
C LYS A 40 5.15 37.15 1.00
N LYS A 41 5.79 37.90 0.10
CA LYS A 41 5.68 37.69 -1.35
C LYS A 41 5.88 36.20 -1.60
N THR A 42 4.81 35.51 -1.97
CA THR A 42 4.88 34.12 -2.41
C THR A 42 5.76 34.11 -3.64
N LYS A 43 6.77 33.23 -3.66
CA LYS A 43 7.65 33.07 -4.83
C LYS A 43 6.77 32.78 -6.06
N PRO A 44 7.18 33.22 -7.27
CA PRO A 44 6.53 32.79 -8.52
C PRO A 44 6.45 31.26 -8.59
N PHE A 45 5.39 30.72 -9.19
CA PHE A 45 5.18 29.26 -9.23
C PHE A 45 6.36 28.54 -9.90
N GLU A 46 6.97 29.16 -10.91
CA GLU A 46 8.16 28.68 -11.61
C GLU A 46 9.35 28.54 -10.65
N ALA A 47 9.54 29.50 -9.74
CA ALA A 47 10.57 29.42 -8.70
C ALA A 47 10.25 28.37 -7.62
N LEU A 48 8.96 28.03 -7.41
CA LEU A 48 8.56 26.89 -6.59
C LEU A 48 8.67 25.56 -7.32
N LEU A 49 8.54 25.52 -8.64
CA LEU A 49 8.87 24.34 -9.43
C LEU A 49 10.38 24.09 -9.39
N ASP A 50 11.20 25.13 -9.42
CA ASP A 50 12.65 25.01 -9.21
C ASP A 50 12.99 24.60 -7.76
N ASP A 51 12.31 25.15 -6.76
CA ASP A 51 12.51 24.74 -5.36
C ASP A 51 11.95 23.32 -5.11
N TYR A 52 10.83 22.96 -5.73
CA TYR A 52 10.25 21.61 -5.71
C TYR A 52 11.20 20.64 -6.41
N ALA A 53 11.73 21.00 -7.57
CA ALA A 53 12.75 20.25 -8.28
C ALA A 53 13.96 20.05 -7.38
N LYS A 54 14.55 21.10 -6.78
CA LYS A 54 15.67 20.96 -5.83
C LYS A 54 15.33 20.12 -4.58
N PHE A 55 14.07 20.10 -4.15
CA PHE A 55 13.60 19.39 -2.96
C PHE A 55 13.07 17.97 -3.25
N HIS A 56 12.84 17.62 -4.52
CA HIS A 56 12.31 16.32 -4.95
C HIS A 56 13.23 15.57 -5.93
N TRP A 57 14.08 16.30 -6.65
CA TRP A 57 15.05 15.85 -7.63
C TRP A 57 16.41 16.51 -7.32
N ASP A 58 17.27 15.79 -6.59
CA ASP A 58 18.67 16.20 -6.43
C ASP A 58 19.51 15.59 -7.54
N ASP A 59 19.57 16.28 -8.68
CA ASP A 59 20.34 15.85 -9.85
C ASP A 59 21.86 16.00 -9.66
N THR A 60 22.31 16.54 -8.51
CA THR A 60 23.74 16.61 -8.19
C THR A 60 24.31 15.27 -7.72
N VAL A 61 23.44 14.33 -7.33
CA VAL A 61 23.84 12.97 -6.99
C VAL A 61 24.09 12.19 -8.27
N THR A 62 25.29 11.63 -8.40
CA THR A 62 25.71 10.87 -9.58
C THR A 62 26.04 9.43 -9.19
N ASP A 63 26.16 8.55 -10.18
CA ASP A 63 26.60 7.15 -10.05
C ASP A 63 27.95 6.98 -9.33
N LYS A 64 28.73 8.05 -9.23
CA LYS A 64 30.02 8.14 -8.53
C LYS A 64 29.92 8.65 -7.09
N ASP A 65 28.72 8.93 -6.58
CA ASP A 65 28.54 9.33 -5.17
C ASP A 65 29.14 8.23 -4.26
N PRO A 66 30.09 8.57 -3.36
CA PRO A 66 30.81 7.57 -2.56
C PRO A 66 29.89 6.70 -1.70
N LEU A 67 28.79 7.26 -1.19
CA LEU A 67 27.83 6.51 -0.40
C LEU A 67 27.09 5.51 -1.28
N VAL A 68 26.65 5.92 -2.47
CA VAL A 68 25.94 5.06 -3.42
C VAL A 68 26.82 3.90 -3.87
N VAL A 69 28.07 4.19 -4.28
CA VAL A 69 29.04 3.16 -4.70
C VAL A 69 29.29 2.16 -3.57
N SER A 70 29.57 2.65 -2.35
CA SER A 70 29.83 1.80 -1.20
C SER A 70 28.62 0.93 -0.83
N LEU A 71 27.41 1.49 -0.83
CA LEU A 71 26.21 0.74 -0.48
C LEU A 71 25.88 -0.30 -1.54
N ARG A 72 26.01 0.04 -2.82
CA ARG A 72 25.80 -0.89 -3.95
C ARG A 72 26.67 -2.14 -3.81
N GLU A 73 27.97 -1.96 -3.61
CA GLU A 73 28.91 -3.09 -3.53
C GLU A 73 28.63 -4.00 -2.34
N ARG A 74 28.27 -3.42 -1.18
CA ARG A 74 27.97 -4.18 0.02
C ARG A 74 26.61 -4.86 -0.08
N LEU A 75 25.60 -4.17 -0.61
CA LEU A 75 24.26 -4.69 -0.82
C LEU A 75 24.28 -5.90 -1.75
N LEU A 76 24.94 -5.81 -2.91
CA LEU A 76 25.07 -6.93 -3.85
C LEU A 76 25.84 -8.13 -3.29
N LYS A 77 26.66 -7.92 -2.24
CA LYS A 77 27.32 -8.99 -1.46
C LYS A 77 26.46 -9.54 -0.32
N GLY A 78 25.22 -9.07 -0.18
CA GLY A 78 24.26 -9.52 0.83
C GLY A 78 24.42 -8.93 2.22
N ASP A 79 25.13 -7.80 2.37
CA ASP A 79 25.32 -7.11 3.65
C ASP A 79 23.99 -6.56 4.20
N ARG A 80 23.56 -7.07 5.36
CA ARG A 80 22.29 -6.70 6.01
C ARG A 80 22.23 -5.22 6.43
N SER A 81 23.36 -4.63 6.84
CA SER A 81 23.41 -3.22 7.25
C SER A 81 23.35 -2.28 6.04
N ALA A 82 23.95 -2.71 4.92
CA ALA A 82 23.83 -1.99 3.65
C ALA A 82 22.40 -2.03 3.12
N LEU A 83 21.71 -3.18 3.21
CA LEU A 83 20.28 -3.30 2.88
C LEU A 83 19.44 -2.34 3.73
N ALA A 84 19.61 -2.35 5.05
CA ALA A 84 18.86 -1.45 5.94
C ALA A 84 19.12 0.04 5.63
N SER A 85 20.37 0.40 5.32
CA SER A 85 20.74 1.77 4.94
C SER A 85 20.14 2.16 3.59
N ALA A 86 20.15 1.26 2.61
CA ALA A 86 19.54 1.44 1.31
C ALA A 86 18.03 1.68 1.41
N ILE A 87 17.34 0.85 2.18
CA ILE A 87 15.90 1.00 2.47
C ILE A 87 15.64 2.37 3.13
N THR A 88 16.48 2.77 4.08
CA THR A 88 16.35 4.09 4.73
C THR A 88 16.54 5.27 3.77
N LEU A 89 17.35 5.12 2.71
CA LEU A 89 17.53 6.17 1.70
C LEU A 89 16.29 6.33 0.83
N VAL A 90 15.71 5.23 0.35
CA VAL A 90 14.53 5.25 -0.53
C VAL A 90 13.27 5.73 0.21
N GLU A 91 13.15 5.37 1.50
CA GLU A 91 12.06 5.84 2.38
C GLU A 91 12.23 7.29 2.86
N SER A 92 13.39 7.92 2.62
CA SER A 92 13.67 9.26 3.14
C SER A 92 12.78 10.32 2.51
N ARG A 93 12.48 11.40 3.26
CA ARG A 93 11.85 12.61 2.69
C ARG A 93 12.85 13.67 2.24
N ASN A 94 14.15 13.46 2.52
CA ASN A 94 15.22 14.35 2.12
C ASN A 94 15.55 14.15 0.63
N SER A 95 15.62 15.24 -0.15
CA SER A 95 15.88 15.20 -1.60
C SER A 95 17.13 14.42 -1.97
N ARG A 96 18.26 14.75 -1.35
CA ARG A 96 19.56 14.14 -1.62
C ARG A 96 19.55 12.64 -1.31
N LYS A 97 19.02 12.26 -0.13
CA LYS A 97 18.93 10.84 0.26
C LYS A 97 18.02 10.05 -0.69
N ARG A 98 16.89 10.64 -1.10
CA ARG A 98 16.01 10.03 -2.11
C ARG A 98 16.71 9.85 -3.45
N ALA A 99 17.44 10.86 -3.93
CA ALA A 99 18.20 10.75 -5.17
C ALA A 99 19.28 9.65 -5.09
N GLN A 100 19.99 9.55 -3.96
CA GLN A 100 20.93 8.45 -3.68
C GLN A 100 20.24 7.08 -3.69
N GLY A 101 19.06 6.97 -3.06
CA GLY A 101 18.26 5.74 -3.06
C GLY A 101 17.78 5.34 -4.45
N ASN A 102 17.24 6.29 -5.23
CA ASN A 102 16.79 6.05 -6.60
C ASN A 102 17.92 5.56 -7.51
N LEU A 103 19.09 6.17 -7.40
CA LEU A 103 20.26 5.77 -8.16
C LEU A 103 20.74 4.36 -7.76
N LEU A 104 20.72 4.05 -6.46
CA LEU A 104 21.01 2.71 -5.96
C LEU A 104 20.02 1.68 -6.55
N LEU A 105 18.71 1.96 -6.50
CA LEU A 105 17.68 1.11 -7.12
C LEU A 105 17.94 0.86 -8.61
N HIS A 106 18.26 1.90 -9.37
CA HIS A 106 18.58 1.77 -10.79
C HIS A 106 19.76 0.82 -11.03
N THR A 107 20.82 0.91 -10.21
CA THR A 107 21.96 0.00 -10.32
C THR A 107 21.64 -1.44 -9.90
N VAL A 108 20.77 -1.61 -8.89
CA VAL A 108 20.30 -2.93 -8.44
C VAL A 108 19.45 -3.59 -9.53
N LEU A 109 18.51 -2.86 -10.14
CA LEU A 109 17.71 -3.34 -11.26
C LEU A 109 18.57 -3.77 -12.47
N ALA A 110 19.64 -3.03 -12.76
CA ALA A 110 20.57 -3.41 -13.83
C ALA A 110 21.30 -4.73 -13.50
N ALA A 111 21.72 -4.91 -12.24
CA ALA A 111 22.34 -6.15 -11.79
C ALA A 111 21.35 -7.34 -11.80
N GLU A 112 20.09 -7.10 -11.41
CA GLU A 112 19.01 -8.09 -11.47
C GLU A 112 18.71 -8.52 -12.89
N ARG A 113 18.57 -7.57 -13.81
CA ARG A 113 18.35 -7.87 -15.24
C ARG A 113 19.46 -8.78 -15.77
N LYS A 114 20.71 -8.46 -15.46
CA LYS A 114 21.85 -9.31 -15.84
C LYS A 114 21.77 -10.70 -15.22
N ARG A 115 21.44 -10.82 -13.93
CA ARG A 115 21.24 -12.13 -13.28
C ARG A 115 20.12 -12.93 -13.92
N TYR A 116 19.04 -12.28 -14.30
CA TYR A 116 17.91 -12.89 -14.98
C TYR A 116 18.26 -13.31 -16.41
N GLU A 117 19.04 -12.53 -17.16
CA GLU A 117 19.57 -12.94 -18.46
C GLU A 117 20.47 -14.18 -18.37
N GLU A 118 21.23 -14.32 -17.28
CA GLU A 118 22.15 -15.44 -17.06
C GLU A 118 21.46 -16.72 -16.54
N LYS A 119 20.47 -16.59 -15.67
CA LYS A 119 19.85 -17.74 -14.94
C LYS A 119 18.36 -17.93 -15.23
N GLY A 120 17.74 -17.04 -15.98
CA GLY A 120 16.30 -17.05 -16.23
C GLY A 120 15.49 -16.99 -14.93
N LYS A 121 14.45 -17.82 -14.85
CA LYS A 121 13.50 -17.88 -13.73
C LYS A 121 14.18 -18.20 -12.39
N ASP A 122 15.32 -18.89 -12.40
CA ASP A 122 16.08 -19.22 -11.18
C ASP A 122 16.73 -17.98 -10.53
N ALA A 123 16.79 -16.84 -11.22
CA ALA A 123 17.21 -15.57 -10.61
C ALA A 123 16.07 -14.87 -9.85
N MET A 124 14.82 -15.30 -10.02
CA MET A 124 13.68 -14.68 -9.37
C MET A 124 13.54 -15.14 -7.92
N ILE A 125 13.08 -14.22 -7.08
CA ILE A 125 12.72 -14.51 -5.70
C ILE A 125 11.22 -14.78 -5.61
N PHE A 126 10.74 -15.39 -4.52
CA PHE A 126 9.31 -15.57 -4.29
C PHE A 126 8.75 -14.47 -3.38
N ARG A 127 7.76 -13.69 -3.87
CA ARG A 127 7.10 -12.61 -3.12
C ARG A 127 5.76 -13.11 -2.58
N ILE A 128 5.62 -13.22 -1.25
CA ILE A 128 4.45 -13.77 -0.58
C ILE A 128 3.77 -12.69 0.26
N GLY A 129 2.55 -12.30 -0.10
CA GLY A 129 1.70 -11.44 0.71
C GLY A 129 0.96 -12.25 1.77
N ILE A 130 1.01 -11.83 3.04
CA ILE A 130 0.28 -12.48 4.14
C ILE A 130 -0.60 -11.46 4.85
N SER A 131 -1.90 -11.76 4.90
CA SER A 131 -2.90 -10.95 5.60
C SER A 131 -3.77 -11.80 6.51
N GLY A 132 -4.51 -11.17 7.41
CA GLY A 132 -5.47 -11.82 8.28
C GLY A 132 -5.95 -10.89 9.39
N SER A 133 -7.09 -11.21 9.99
CA SER A 133 -7.70 -10.40 11.04
C SER A 133 -6.78 -10.30 12.28
N PRO A 134 -6.86 -9.20 13.06
CA PRO A 134 -6.16 -9.10 14.34
C PRO A 134 -6.48 -10.31 15.24
N GLY A 135 -5.45 -10.92 15.83
CA GLY A 135 -5.61 -12.09 16.70
C GLY A 135 -5.67 -13.44 15.99
N VAL A 136 -5.62 -13.48 14.65
CA VAL A 136 -5.57 -14.74 13.88
C VAL A 136 -4.30 -15.57 14.10
N GLY A 137 -3.27 -15.00 14.71
CA GLY A 137 -1.97 -15.66 14.92
C GLY A 137 -0.96 -15.40 13.80
N LYS A 138 -1.14 -14.33 13.02
CA LYS A 138 -0.29 -13.98 11.85
C LYS A 138 1.20 -13.90 12.16
N SER A 139 1.61 -13.13 13.16
CA SER A 139 3.05 -12.98 13.47
C SER A 139 3.67 -14.30 13.95
N SER A 140 2.93 -15.10 14.74
CA SER A 140 3.37 -16.43 15.16
C SER A 140 3.48 -17.40 13.96
N PHE A 141 2.53 -17.32 13.02
CA PHE A 141 2.58 -18.09 11.78
C PHE A 141 3.78 -17.69 10.92
N ILE A 142 4.04 -16.39 10.74
CA ILE A 142 5.20 -15.88 9.97
C ILE A 142 6.52 -16.31 10.63
N GLU A 143 6.62 -16.30 11.96
CA GLU A 143 7.80 -16.81 12.66
C GLU A 143 8.01 -18.31 12.40
N ALA A 144 6.96 -19.12 12.51
CA ALA A 144 7.03 -20.55 12.24
C ALA A 144 7.37 -20.86 10.77
N LEU A 145 6.72 -20.18 9.81
CA LEU A 145 7.02 -20.28 8.39
C LEU A 145 8.47 -19.82 8.11
N GLY A 146 8.91 -18.74 8.73
CA GLY A 146 10.26 -18.22 8.53
C GLY A 146 11.35 -19.20 9.01
N LYS A 147 11.12 -19.90 10.12
CA LYS A 147 11.99 -21.00 10.56
C LYS A 147 12.01 -22.15 9.55
N GLU A 148 10.84 -22.60 9.10
CA GLU A 148 10.72 -23.65 8.08
C GLU A 148 11.52 -23.30 6.81
N LEU A 149 11.37 -22.06 6.30
CA LEU A 149 12.10 -21.60 5.11
C LEU A 149 13.62 -21.51 5.34
N THR A 150 14.07 -21.00 6.48
CA THR A 150 15.50 -20.75 6.74
C THR A 150 16.27 -21.99 7.18
N GLU A 151 15.65 -22.85 7.98
CA GLU A 151 16.27 -24.03 8.61
C GLU A 151 16.15 -25.26 7.71
N ARG A 152 14.95 -25.56 7.22
CA ARG A 152 14.71 -26.77 6.42
C ARG A 152 15.03 -26.57 4.94
N ARG A 153 14.54 -25.46 4.35
CA ARG A 153 14.80 -25.14 2.93
C ARG A 153 16.11 -24.37 2.72
N GLY A 154 16.74 -23.92 3.81
CA GLY A 154 18.05 -23.26 3.75
C GLY A 154 18.03 -21.84 3.20
N MET A 155 16.86 -21.27 2.96
CA MET A 155 16.65 -20.00 2.24
C MET A 155 16.97 -18.77 3.09
N LYS A 156 17.27 -17.66 2.42
CA LYS A 156 17.38 -16.32 3.00
C LYS A 156 16.06 -15.58 2.79
N ILE A 157 15.45 -15.10 3.87
CA ILE A 157 14.11 -14.50 3.82
C ILE A 157 14.08 -13.08 4.34
N ALA A 158 13.26 -12.23 3.72
CA ALA A 158 12.95 -10.90 4.24
C ALA A 158 11.47 -10.82 4.61
N VAL A 159 11.14 -10.14 5.70
CA VAL A 159 9.78 -9.85 6.14
C VAL A 159 9.60 -8.34 6.18
N LEU A 160 8.74 -7.82 5.31
CA LEU A 160 8.40 -6.41 5.17
C LEU A 160 6.97 -6.20 5.69
N THR A 161 6.77 -5.40 6.73
CA THR A 161 5.44 -5.22 7.33
C THR A 161 4.84 -3.88 6.92
N ILE A 162 3.60 -3.85 6.44
CA ILE A 162 2.84 -2.65 6.07
C ILE A 162 1.91 -2.27 7.22
N ASP A 163 2.12 -1.11 7.84
CA ASP A 163 1.22 -0.56 8.86
C ASP A 163 0.64 0.79 8.43
N PRO A 164 -0.63 0.84 7.97
CA PRO A 164 -1.28 2.09 7.59
C PRO A 164 -1.46 3.06 8.77
N SER A 165 -1.58 2.55 10.00
CA SER A 165 -1.79 3.37 11.20
C SER A 165 -0.55 4.18 11.58
N SER A 166 0.60 3.80 11.03
CA SER A 166 1.86 4.54 11.16
C SER A 166 1.69 6.01 10.79
N SER A 167 0.81 6.36 9.84
CA SER A 167 0.55 7.75 9.42
C SER A 167 0.21 8.71 10.59
N VAL A 168 -0.31 8.18 11.70
CA VAL A 168 -0.65 8.95 12.92
C VAL A 168 0.49 8.98 13.94
N THR A 169 1.26 7.90 14.07
CA THR A 169 2.20 7.69 15.20
C THR A 169 3.65 8.10 14.91
N GLY A 170 3.98 8.51 13.69
CA GLY A 170 5.35 8.92 13.37
C GLY A 170 6.32 7.75 13.15
N GLY A 171 5.86 6.50 13.30
CA GLY A 171 6.57 5.28 12.96
C GLY A 171 7.40 4.78 14.13
N SER A 172 7.61 3.47 14.21
CA SER A 172 8.42 2.86 15.27
C SER A 172 9.83 2.59 14.77
N VAL A 173 10.83 3.19 15.43
CA VAL A 173 12.26 2.98 15.11
C VAL A 173 12.74 1.57 15.47
N LEU A 174 12.18 1.00 16.54
CA LEU A 174 12.53 -0.35 17.04
C LEU A 174 11.50 -1.41 16.63
N GLY A 175 10.35 -0.98 16.13
CA GLY A 175 9.25 -1.82 15.71
C GLY A 175 8.63 -2.69 16.80
N ASP A 176 7.45 -3.24 16.53
CA ASP A 176 6.90 -4.37 17.31
C ASP A 176 7.60 -5.69 16.91
N LEU A 177 8.94 -5.72 17.01
CA LEU A 177 9.77 -6.93 16.84
C LEU A 177 9.55 -7.95 17.96
N THR A 178 8.75 -7.60 18.98
CA THR A 178 8.50 -8.46 20.14
C THR A 178 7.72 -9.72 19.79
N ARG A 179 7.05 -9.75 18.62
CA ARG A 179 6.23 -10.86 18.13
C ARG A 179 6.95 -11.91 17.27
N MET A 180 8.19 -11.64 16.84
CA MET A 180 9.00 -12.55 16.01
C MET A 180 10.44 -12.62 16.56
N GLN A 181 10.57 -12.96 17.85
CA GLN A 181 11.84 -12.85 18.58
C GLN A 181 12.91 -13.80 18.04
N GLU A 182 12.55 -15.04 17.72
CA GLU A 182 13.52 -16.02 17.26
C GLU A 182 13.94 -15.73 15.82
N LEU A 183 12.97 -15.42 14.95
CA LEU A 183 13.27 -15.08 13.57
C LEU A 183 14.13 -13.81 13.45
N SER A 184 13.93 -12.83 14.34
CA SER A 184 14.75 -11.61 14.36
C SER A 184 16.24 -11.85 14.59
N ARG A 185 16.59 -12.95 15.29
CA ARG A 185 17.97 -13.35 15.60
C ARG A 185 18.58 -14.23 14.52
N ASN A 186 17.78 -14.77 13.61
CA ASN A 186 18.25 -15.65 12.55
C ASN A 186 19.08 -14.84 11.53
N PRO A 187 20.34 -15.25 11.24
CA PRO A 187 21.20 -14.52 10.31
C PRO A 187 20.70 -14.55 8.85
N LYS A 188 19.86 -15.54 8.49
CA LYS A 188 19.24 -15.69 7.17
C LYS A 188 17.92 -14.93 7.03
N ALA A 189 17.35 -14.43 8.12
CA ALA A 189 16.12 -13.63 8.08
C ALA A 189 16.44 -12.13 8.12
N TYR A 190 15.63 -11.27 7.53
CA TYR A 190 15.68 -9.82 7.73
C TYR A 190 14.27 -9.30 7.94
N ILE A 191 14.06 -8.48 8.96
CA ILE A 191 12.73 -7.99 9.30
C ILE A 191 12.78 -6.47 9.26
N ARG A 192 11.91 -5.86 8.46
CA ARG A 192 11.77 -4.42 8.33
C ARG A 192 10.30 -4.05 8.50
N GLN A 193 10.04 -3.15 9.44
CA GLN A 193 8.73 -2.53 9.53
C GLN A 193 8.64 -1.34 8.57
N SER A 194 7.48 -1.17 7.95
CA SER A 194 7.17 -0.05 7.07
C SER A 194 7.50 1.27 7.75
N PRO A 195 8.04 2.23 6.98
CA PRO A 195 8.24 3.57 7.47
C PRO A 195 6.89 4.24 7.71
N THR A 196 6.96 5.37 8.39
CA THR A 196 5.87 6.33 8.39
C THR A 196 5.81 7.11 7.11
N SER A 197 4.78 6.82 6.33
CA SER A 197 4.33 7.73 5.29
C SER A 197 2.95 8.23 5.71
N GLY A 198 2.72 9.55 5.69
CA GLY A 198 1.43 10.18 6.05
C GLY A 198 0.26 9.81 5.14
N SER A 199 0.41 8.80 4.30
CA SER A 199 -0.60 8.22 3.41
C SER A 199 -0.30 6.73 3.17
N LEU A 200 -1.32 5.94 2.83
CA LEU A 200 -1.12 4.54 2.42
C LEU A 200 -0.17 4.45 1.21
N GLY A 201 -0.30 5.38 0.27
CA GLY A 201 0.51 5.45 -0.95
C GLY A 201 2.02 5.50 -0.75
N GLY A 202 2.50 6.45 0.06
CA GLY A 202 3.93 6.55 0.33
C GLY A 202 4.49 5.37 1.14
N VAL A 203 3.64 4.66 1.89
CA VAL A 203 4.01 3.40 2.58
C VAL A 203 4.21 2.32 1.52
N THR A 204 3.25 2.20 0.60
CA THR A 204 3.31 1.21 -0.49
C THR A 204 4.51 1.45 -1.42
N ARG A 205 4.87 2.71 -1.69
CA ARG A 205 6.08 3.06 -2.45
C ARG A 205 7.35 2.51 -1.82
N GLY A 206 7.57 2.78 -0.51
CA GLY A 206 8.77 2.32 0.18
C GLY A 206 8.91 0.79 0.19
N ILE A 207 7.78 0.08 0.23
CA ILE A 207 7.76 -1.39 0.16
C ILE A 207 8.15 -1.90 -1.23
N HIS A 208 7.66 -1.31 -2.32
CA HIS A 208 8.09 -1.69 -3.68
C HIS A 208 9.60 -1.57 -3.85
N GLU A 209 10.15 -0.44 -3.42
CA GLU A 209 11.58 -0.15 -3.49
C GLU A 209 12.37 -1.11 -2.57
N ALA A 210 11.85 -1.42 -1.38
CA ALA A 210 12.46 -2.39 -0.46
C ALA A 210 12.47 -3.82 -1.01
N ILE A 211 11.44 -4.25 -1.75
CA ILE A 211 11.41 -5.57 -2.42
C ILE A 211 12.58 -5.69 -3.40
N ILE A 212 12.77 -4.69 -4.28
CA ILE A 212 13.88 -4.64 -5.24
C ILE A 212 15.23 -4.66 -4.51
N LEU A 213 15.38 -3.93 -3.40
CA LEU A 213 16.63 -3.97 -2.64
C LEU A 213 16.89 -5.33 -1.99
N CYS A 214 15.85 -6.04 -1.55
CA CYS A 214 15.98 -7.41 -1.03
C CYS A 214 16.39 -8.39 -2.13
N GLU A 215 15.80 -8.26 -3.33
CA GLU A 215 16.20 -9.01 -4.53
C GLU A 215 17.68 -8.77 -4.85
N GLY A 216 18.10 -7.51 -4.88
CA GLY A 216 19.49 -7.09 -5.04
C GLY A 216 20.43 -7.75 -4.04
N ALA A 217 20.00 -7.82 -2.77
CA ALA A 217 20.76 -8.36 -1.65
C ALA A 217 20.78 -9.90 -1.54
N GLY A 218 20.22 -10.60 -2.54
CA GLY A 218 20.27 -12.06 -2.65
C GLY A 218 19.41 -12.77 -1.62
N TYR A 219 18.21 -12.24 -1.35
CA TYR A 219 17.17 -12.97 -0.63
C TYR A 219 16.42 -13.89 -1.60
N ASP A 220 15.90 -15.01 -1.10
CA ASP A 220 15.16 -16.00 -1.91
C ASP A 220 13.64 -15.81 -1.78
N VAL A 221 13.19 -15.33 -0.62
CA VAL A 221 11.77 -15.09 -0.33
C VAL A 221 11.59 -13.73 0.33
N VAL A 222 10.60 -12.95 -0.12
CA VAL A 222 10.14 -11.74 0.54
C VAL A 222 8.69 -11.93 0.97
N ILE A 223 8.46 -11.91 2.28
CA ILE A 223 7.14 -11.94 2.91
C ILE A 223 6.68 -10.50 3.15
N ILE A 224 5.50 -10.15 2.66
CA ILE A 224 4.88 -8.84 2.82
C ILE A 224 3.69 -9.01 3.76
N GLU A 225 3.81 -8.55 4.99
CA GLU A 225 2.79 -8.67 6.03
C GLU A 225 1.93 -7.40 6.09
N THR A 226 0.60 -7.51 6.08
CA THR A 226 -0.27 -6.39 6.49
C THR A 226 -0.43 -6.34 8.00
N VAL A 227 -0.43 -5.15 8.60
CA VAL A 227 -0.75 -4.92 10.00
C VAL A 227 -2.14 -4.26 10.09
N GLY A 228 -3.11 -4.97 10.64
CA GLY A 228 -4.42 -4.42 11.01
C GLY A 228 -5.58 -4.71 10.05
N VAL A 229 -6.71 -4.05 10.32
CA VAL A 229 -7.95 -4.09 9.51
C VAL A 229 -7.97 -2.89 8.57
N GLY A 230 -8.01 -3.10 7.25
CA GLY A 230 -7.84 -1.99 6.30
C GLY A 230 -8.31 -2.26 4.86
N GLN A 231 -7.83 -1.42 3.95
CA GLN A 231 -7.84 -1.58 2.50
C GLN A 231 -6.43 -1.89 1.95
N SER A 232 -5.48 -2.21 2.85
CA SER A 232 -4.09 -2.51 2.50
C SER A 232 -3.90 -3.87 1.83
N GLU A 233 -4.90 -4.75 1.93
CA GLU A 233 -4.86 -6.11 1.37
C GLU A 233 -4.79 -6.08 -0.15
N VAL A 234 -5.54 -5.18 -0.80
CA VAL A 234 -5.49 -5.00 -2.25
C VAL A 234 -4.10 -4.52 -2.68
N SER A 235 -3.54 -3.55 -1.96
CA SER A 235 -2.18 -3.06 -2.23
C SER A 235 -1.14 -4.17 -2.09
N VAL A 236 -1.26 -5.06 -1.09
CA VAL A 236 -0.32 -6.19 -0.93
C VAL A 236 -0.47 -7.21 -2.06
N VAL A 237 -1.69 -7.48 -2.53
CA VAL A 237 -1.91 -8.36 -3.69
C VAL A 237 -1.19 -7.85 -4.93
N ASP A 238 -1.15 -6.54 -5.13
CA ASP A 238 -0.44 -5.90 -6.23
C ASP A 238 1.09 -5.87 -6.03
N MET A 239 1.60 -6.37 -4.90
CA MET A 239 3.03 -6.45 -4.55
C MET A 239 3.61 -7.86 -4.53
N CYS A 240 2.77 -8.86 -4.42
CA CYS A 240 3.17 -10.25 -4.27
C CYS A 240 2.83 -11.10 -5.50
N ASP A 241 3.51 -12.24 -5.60
CA ASP A 241 3.18 -13.29 -6.56
C ASP A 241 2.03 -14.13 -6.00
N MET A 242 2.11 -14.49 -4.71
CA MET A 242 1.13 -15.26 -3.97
C MET A 242 0.56 -14.46 -2.81
N PHE A 243 -0.76 -14.47 -2.65
CA PHE A 243 -1.46 -13.89 -1.51
C PHE A 243 -2.08 -14.99 -0.65
N CYS A 244 -1.60 -15.07 0.60
CA CYS A 244 -2.03 -16.00 1.62
C CYS A 244 -2.89 -15.29 2.67
N LEU A 245 -4.13 -15.74 2.83
CA LEU A 245 -5.06 -15.22 3.83
C LEU A 245 -5.14 -16.17 5.02
N LEU A 246 -4.78 -15.65 6.21
CA LEU A 246 -4.92 -16.38 7.47
C LEU A 246 -6.31 -16.14 8.06
N LEU A 247 -6.92 -17.21 8.55
CA LEU A 247 -8.27 -17.24 9.10
C LEU A 247 -8.29 -17.97 10.43
N SER A 248 -9.08 -17.49 11.40
CA SER A 248 -9.22 -18.14 12.71
C SER A 248 -10.38 -19.13 12.66
N PRO A 249 -10.37 -20.22 13.45
CA PRO A 249 -11.48 -21.18 13.52
C PRO A 249 -12.77 -20.66 14.23
N ALA A 250 -12.97 -19.34 14.40
CA ALA A 250 -13.92 -18.77 15.35
C ALA A 250 -15.23 -18.20 14.71
N HIS A 251 -16.28 -18.16 15.56
CA HIS A 251 -17.73 -17.90 15.38
C HIS A 251 -18.30 -17.69 13.96
N GLY A 252 -19.26 -18.55 13.60
CA GLY A 252 -19.87 -18.74 12.28
C GLY A 252 -20.54 -17.54 11.57
N ASP A 253 -20.38 -16.32 12.05
CA ASP A 253 -20.69 -15.07 11.32
C ASP A 253 -19.46 -14.50 10.57
N GLU A 254 -18.25 -15.05 10.77
CA GLU A 254 -17.03 -14.54 10.13
C GLU A 254 -16.98 -14.78 8.61
N LEU A 255 -17.76 -15.71 8.04
CA LEU A 255 -17.87 -15.81 6.57
C LEU A 255 -18.52 -14.54 5.97
N GLN A 256 -19.34 -13.81 6.74
CA GLN A 256 -19.82 -12.47 6.38
C GLN A 256 -18.79 -11.37 6.73
N GLY A 257 -17.91 -11.61 7.70
CA GLY A 257 -16.86 -10.68 8.14
C GLY A 257 -15.60 -10.66 7.26
N VAL A 258 -15.25 -11.78 6.64
CA VAL A 258 -14.26 -11.81 5.55
C VAL A 258 -14.92 -11.18 4.34
N LYS A 259 -14.54 -9.93 4.05
CA LYS A 259 -15.04 -9.19 2.88
C LYS A 259 -14.93 -10.11 1.66
N ARG A 260 -16.05 -10.42 0.99
CA ARG A 260 -16.09 -11.20 -0.26
C ARG A 260 -14.92 -10.89 -1.20
N GLY A 261 -14.56 -9.61 -1.33
CA GLY A 261 -13.46 -9.17 -2.18
C GLY A 261 -12.04 -9.63 -1.78
N ILE A 262 -11.74 -9.93 -0.51
CA ILE A 262 -10.40 -10.42 -0.10
C ILE A 262 -10.23 -11.92 -0.40
N MET A 263 -11.30 -12.69 -0.26
CA MET A 263 -11.27 -14.11 -0.65
C MET A 263 -11.04 -14.29 -2.15
N GLU A 264 -11.69 -13.46 -2.96
CA GLU A 264 -11.58 -13.51 -4.43
C GLU A 264 -10.16 -13.25 -4.94
N ILE A 265 -9.33 -12.56 -4.17
CA ILE A 265 -7.95 -12.23 -4.51
C ILE A 265 -6.91 -13.12 -3.81
N SER A 266 -7.34 -14.15 -3.07
CA SER A 266 -6.46 -15.06 -2.31
C SER A 266 -6.11 -16.33 -3.10
N ASP A 267 -4.83 -16.71 -3.11
CA ASP A 267 -4.35 -17.94 -3.75
C ASP A 267 -4.26 -19.11 -2.77
N LEU A 268 -4.15 -18.80 -1.47
CA LEU A 268 -4.14 -19.77 -0.38
C LEU A 268 -4.86 -19.20 0.83
N LEU A 269 -5.73 -20.02 1.42
CA LEU A 269 -6.36 -19.74 2.70
C LEU A 269 -5.78 -20.71 3.72
N VAL A 270 -5.38 -20.20 4.89
CA VAL A 270 -4.86 -21.02 5.99
C VAL A 270 -5.71 -20.78 7.22
N ILE A 271 -6.44 -21.80 7.64
CA ILE A 271 -7.15 -21.81 8.91
C ILE A 271 -6.12 -22.10 10.01
N THR A 272 -5.75 -21.09 10.78
CA THR A 272 -4.77 -21.19 11.87
C THR A 272 -5.38 -21.85 13.11
N LYS A 273 -4.57 -22.11 14.14
CA LYS A 273 -5.02 -22.66 15.44
C LYS A 273 -5.76 -24.01 15.30
N ASP A 274 -5.33 -24.87 14.37
CA ASP A 274 -5.84 -26.25 14.23
C ASP A 274 -5.29 -27.18 15.33
N ASP A 275 -5.53 -26.82 16.59
CA ASP A 275 -5.02 -27.49 17.78
C ASP A 275 -6.07 -27.56 18.89
N GLY A 276 -5.86 -28.47 19.86
CA GLY A 276 -6.74 -28.68 21.00
C GLY A 276 -8.23 -28.76 20.64
N ASP A 277 -9.03 -27.97 21.35
CA ASP A 277 -10.49 -27.89 21.20
C ASP A 277 -10.94 -27.23 19.88
N MET A 278 -10.02 -26.53 19.20
CA MET A 278 -10.31 -25.82 17.95
C MET A 278 -10.25 -26.72 16.71
N LYS A 279 -9.67 -27.94 16.80
CA LYS A 279 -9.54 -28.86 15.65
C LYS A 279 -10.86 -29.16 14.94
N ALA A 280 -11.92 -29.42 15.71
CA ALA A 280 -13.24 -29.72 15.13
C ALA A 280 -13.81 -28.50 14.39
N ARG A 281 -13.60 -27.30 14.93
CA ARG A 281 -14.03 -26.04 14.30
C ARG A 281 -13.21 -25.72 13.07
N ALA A 282 -11.88 -25.85 13.14
CA ALA A 282 -11.00 -25.62 12.00
C ALA A 282 -11.36 -26.50 10.80
N LYS A 283 -11.71 -27.77 11.03
CA LYS A 283 -12.21 -28.69 9.98
C LYS A 283 -13.52 -28.21 9.34
N LEU A 284 -14.47 -27.77 10.16
CA LEU A 284 -15.74 -27.24 9.66
C LEU A 284 -15.50 -25.97 8.82
N THR A 285 -14.74 -25.02 9.35
CA THR A 285 -14.37 -23.78 8.67
C THR A 285 -13.65 -24.06 7.35
N GLN A 286 -12.70 -24.99 7.32
CA GLN A 286 -12.04 -25.41 6.09
C GLN A 286 -13.05 -25.89 5.03
N ALA A 287 -14.02 -26.72 5.42
CA ALA A 287 -15.05 -27.22 4.51
C ALA A 287 -15.95 -26.10 3.96
N GLU A 288 -16.31 -25.13 4.80
CA GLU A 288 -17.09 -23.95 4.40
C GLU A 288 -16.35 -23.11 3.34
N TYR A 289 -15.07 -22.80 3.56
CA TYR A 289 -14.26 -22.04 2.60
C TYR A 289 -13.99 -22.82 1.31
N ILE A 290 -13.75 -24.13 1.38
CA ILE A 290 -13.64 -24.98 0.17
C ILE A 290 -14.95 -24.92 -0.63
N SER A 291 -16.10 -24.96 0.04
CA SER A 291 -17.41 -24.86 -0.62
C SER A 291 -17.59 -23.49 -1.29
N ALA A 292 -17.24 -22.41 -0.60
CA ALA A 292 -17.35 -21.04 -1.12
C ALA A 292 -16.46 -20.80 -2.36
N LEU A 293 -15.21 -21.29 -2.33
CA LEU A 293 -14.25 -21.11 -3.43
C LEU A 293 -14.69 -21.77 -4.74
N LYS A 294 -15.54 -22.80 -4.71
CA LYS A 294 -16.08 -23.44 -5.93
C LYS A 294 -16.88 -22.48 -6.82
N TYR A 295 -17.40 -21.41 -6.23
CA TYR A 295 -18.20 -20.40 -6.95
C TYR A 295 -17.39 -19.17 -7.35
N MET A 296 -16.08 -19.15 -7.06
CA MET A 296 -15.19 -18.03 -7.35
C MET A 296 -14.32 -18.34 -8.56
N ARG A 297 -14.06 -17.31 -9.38
CA ARG A 297 -13.06 -17.43 -10.45
C ARG A 297 -11.67 -17.30 -9.82
N PRO A 298 -10.73 -18.21 -10.11
CA PRO A 298 -9.37 -18.07 -9.63
C PRO A 298 -8.71 -16.83 -10.24
N ARG A 299 -7.80 -16.22 -9.47
CA ARG A 299 -7.02 -15.06 -9.91
C ARG A 299 -6.00 -15.40 -10.99
N VAL A 300 -5.46 -16.62 -10.94
CA VAL A 300 -4.52 -17.19 -11.91
C VAL A 300 -5.18 -18.44 -12.48
N GLU A 301 -5.32 -18.54 -13.80
CA GLU A 301 -6.06 -19.66 -14.40
C GLU A 301 -5.38 -21.01 -14.15
N ALA A 302 -4.06 -21.02 -14.09
CA ALA A 302 -3.25 -22.20 -13.78
C ALA A 302 -3.36 -22.67 -12.32
N TRP A 303 -3.89 -21.84 -11.39
CA TRP A 303 -3.94 -22.16 -9.97
C TRP A 303 -5.34 -22.09 -9.38
N LYS A 304 -5.78 -23.20 -8.77
CA LYS A 304 -7.01 -23.22 -7.98
C LYS A 304 -6.68 -22.90 -6.52
N PRO A 305 -7.27 -21.85 -5.92
CA PRO A 305 -7.03 -21.52 -4.52
C PRO A 305 -7.26 -22.71 -3.60
N LYS A 306 -6.32 -22.95 -2.68
CA LYS A 306 -6.38 -24.05 -1.72
C LYS A 306 -6.75 -23.54 -0.33
N VAL A 307 -7.34 -24.42 0.49
CA VAL A 307 -7.64 -24.13 1.90
C VAL A 307 -6.95 -25.18 2.76
N LEU A 308 -5.97 -24.75 3.55
CA LEU A 308 -5.23 -25.61 4.47
C LEU A 308 -5.56 -25.27 5.92
N ARG A 309 -5.21 -26.18 6.82
CA ARG A 309 -5.27 -25.97 8.27
C ARG A 309 -3.85 -25.99 8.81
N SER A 310 -3.59 -25.16 9.80
CA SER A 310 -2.26 -25.03 10.39
C SER A 310 -2.33 -24.75 11.88
N SER A 311 -1.38 -25.32 12.61
CA SER A 311 -1.07 -24.98 14.00
C SER A 311 0.43 -24.76 14.14
N ILE A 312 0.82 -23.69 14.83
CA ILE A 312 2.23 -23.43 15.16
C ILE A 312 2.79 -24.47 16.14
N HIS A 313 1.92 -25.26 16.79
CA HIS A 313 2.29 -26.38 17.66
C HIS A 313 2.48 -27.69 16.89
N ASP A 314 2.17 -27.70 15.59
CA ASP A 314 2.32 -28.84 14.68
C ASP A 314 3.21 -28.43 13.49
N PRO A 315 4.53 -28.65 13.55
CA PRO A 315 5.47 -28.28 12.49
C PRO A 315 5.14 -28.88 11.12
N GLU A 316 4.56 -30.09 11.06
CA GLU A 316 4.18 -30.72 9.79
C GLU A 316 3.04 -29.96 9.10
N SER A 317 2.18 -29.30 9.87
CA SER A 317 1.15 -28.43 9.30
C SER A 317 1.73 -27.17 8.66
N ILE A 318 2.82 -26.62 9.20
CA ILE A 318 3.54 -25.47 8.63
C ILE A 318 4.30 -25.90 7.36
N HIS A 319 4.93 -27.08 7.40
CA HIS A 319 5.58 -27.70 6.26
C HIS A 319 4.60 -27.92 5.09
N ALA A 320 3.42 -28.48 5.35
CA ALA A 320 2.39 -28.67 4.33
C ALA A 320 1.94 -27.35 3.68
N VAL A 321 1.89 -26.25 4.46
CA VAL A 321 1.62 -24.92 3.93
C VAL A 321 2.78 -24.41 3.08
N SER A 322 4.02 -24.56 3.54
CA SER A 322 5.24 -24.22 2.80
C SER A 322 5.29 -24.95 1.45
N ASP A 323 5.04 -26.26 1.43
CA ASP A 323 5.00 -27.07 0.21
C ASP A 323 3.96 -26.57 -0.78
N CYS A 324 2.75 -26.25 -0.30
CA CYS A 324 1.69 -25.67 -1.12
C CYS A 324 2.08 -24.30 -1.72
N MET A 325 2.81 -23.47 -0.97
CA MET A 325 3.33 -22.19 -1.48
C MET A 325 4.35 -22.41 -2.61
N PHE A 326 5.25 -23.39 -2.48
CA PHE A 326 6.20 -23.69 -3.55
C PHE A 326 5.57 -24.42 -4.75
N GLU A 327 4.54 -25.22 -4.54
CA GLU A 327 3.73 -25.78 -5.62
C GLU A 327 3.04 -24.66 -6.43
N PHE A 328 2.53 -23.62 -5.76
CA PHE A 328 2.02 -22.41 -6.43
C PHE A 328 3.12 -21.75 -7.24
N TRP A 329 4.29 -21.53 -6.64
CA TRP A 329 5.43 -20.89 -7.28
C TRP A 329 5.87 -21.62 -8.55
N GLU A 330 5.99 -22.95 -8.51
CA GLU A 330 6.32 -23.78 -9.67
C GLU A 330 5.24 -23.68 -10.75
N THR A 331 3.96 -23.83 -10.36
CA THR A 331 2.82 -23.80 -11.29
C THR A 331 2.73 -22.48 -12.06
N ILE A 332 2.83 -21.33 -11.37
CA ILE A 332 2.75 -20.00 -12.00
C ILE A 332 4.02 -19.66 -12.79
N SER A 333 5.17 -20.18 -12.37
CA SER A 333 6.42 -20.01 -13.10
C SER A 333 6.37 -20.75 -14.44
N GLU A 334 5.81 -21.95 -14.49
CA GLU A 334 5.66 -22.74 -15.72
C GLU A 334 4.62 -22.16 -16.69
N SER A 335 3.54 -21.57 -16.19
CA SER A 335 2.48 -20.99 -17.05
C SER A 335 2.90 -19.70 -17.76
N GLY A 336 3.94 -19.01 -17.28
CA GLY A 336 4.37 -17.69 -17.76
C GLY A 336 3.59 -16.52 -17.15
N ASP A 337 2.52 -16.79 -16.39
CA ASP A 337 1.68 -15.77 -15.76
C ASP A 337 2.46 -14.88 -14.77
N LEU A 338 3.54 -15.43 -14.18
CA LEU A 338 4.36 -14.73 -13.19
C LEU A 338 5.02 -13.46 -13.77
N GLU A 339 5.67 -13.59 -14.93
CA GLU A 339 6.40 -12.50 -15.58
C GLU A 339 5.44 -11.40 -16.08
N ASP A 340 4.34 -11.82 -16.69
CA ASP A 340 3.26 -10.93 -17.12
C ASP A 340 2.65 -10.16 -15.95
N ARG A 341 2.41 -10.84 -14.82
CA ARG A 341 1.90 -10.23 -13.60
C ARG A 341 2.87 -9.20 -13.06
N ARG A 342 4.15 -9.55 -12.89
CA ARG A 342 5.18 -8.62 -12.39
C ARG A 342 5.34 -7.41 -13.29
N THR A 343 5.28 -7.58 -14.61
CA THR A 343 5.34 -6.48 -15.58
C THR A 343 4.16 -5.52 -15.44
N LYS A 344 2.95 -6.06 -15.28
CA LYS A 344 1.74 -5.26 -15.01
C LYS A 344 1.84 -4.53 -13.68
N GLN A 345 2.27 -5.22 -12.62
CA GLN A 345 2.48 -4.63 -11.29
C GLN A 345 3.45 -3.44 -11.35
N MET A 346 4.62 -3.61 -11.98
CA MET A 346 5.59 -2.51 -12.13
C MET A 346 5.01 -1.28 -12.84
N THR A 347 4.20 -1.49 -13.87
CA THR A 347 3.55 -0.38 -14.60
C THR A 347 2.50 0.32 -13.73
N THR A 348 1.69 -0.44 -13.01
CA THR A 348 0.73 0.10 -12.03
C THR A 348 1.45 0.93 -10.96
N TRP A 349 2.54 0.40 -10.41
CA TRP A 349 3.33 1.09 -9.38
C TRP A 349 3.90 2.42 -9.86
N MET A 350 4.37 2.49 -11.10
CA MET A 350 4.84 3.73 -11.71
C MET A 350 3.73 4.79 -11.72
N TRP A 351 2.53 4.42 -12.18
CA TRP A 351 1.39 5.35 -12.25
C TRP A 351 0.86 5.75 -10.88
N ASP A 352 0.86 4.84 -9.91
CA ASP A 352 0.53 5.17 -8.52
C ASP A 352 1.53 6.18 -7.94
N HIS A 353 2.82 5.98 -8.20
CA HIS A 353 3.85 6.93 -7.79
C HIS A 353 3.65 8.32 -8.40
N VAL A 354 3.35 8.40 -9.69
CA VAL A 354 3.03 9.67 -10.38
C VAL A 354 1.83 10.35 -9.73
N ARG A 355 0.75 9.60 -9.47
CA ARG A 355 -0.47 10.13 -8.85
C ARG A 355 -0.19 10.74 -7.47
N GLU A 356 0.61 10.07 -6.66
CA GLU A 356 0.99 10.52 -5.33
C GLU A 356 1.86 11.78 -5.35
N GLU A 357 2.89 11.80 -6.20
CA GLU A 357 3.77 12.97 -6.31
C GLU A 357 3.01 14.18 -6.87
N LEU A 358 2.13 14.00 -7.85
CA LEU A 358 1.26 15.07 -8.35
C LEU A 358 0.36 15.62 -7.24
N LEU A 359 -0.25 14.78 -6.42
CA LEU A 359 -1.07 15.22 -5.29
C LEU A 359 -0.21 15.97 -4.24
N ASN A 360 1.02 15.52 -4.01
CA ASN A 360 1.97 16.19 -3.12
C ASN A 360 2.37 17.57 -3.64
N VAL A 361 2.65 17.71 -4.94
CA VAL A 361 2.89 19.01 -5.61
C VAL A 361 1.67 19.91 -5.42
N PHE A 362 0.49 19.39 -5.77
CA PHE A 362 -0.77 20.12 -5.76
C PHE A 362 -1.08 20.69 -4.37
N ARG A 363 -0.98 19.86 -3.33
CA ARG A 363 -1.24 20.28 -1.93
C ARG A 363 -0.25 21.31 -1.41
N LYS A 364 1.00 21.28 -1.88
CA LYS A 364 2.04 22.25 -1.49
C LYS A 364 2.03 23.52 -2.33
N HIS A 365 1.21 23.59 -3.38
CA HIS A 365 1.17 24.74 -4.28
C HIS A 365 0.78 26.02 -3.50
N PRO A 366 1.48 27.16 -3.65
CA PRO A 366 1.29 28.35 -2.80
C PRO A 366 -0.10 28.97 -2.87
N LYS A 367 -0.80 28.80 -4.00
CA LYS A 367 -2.19 29.26 -4.14
C LYS A 367 -3.20 28.27 -3.55
N ILE A 368 -2.84 26.98 -3.48
CA ILE A 368 -3.73 25.90 -3.04
C ILE A 368 -3.63 25.68 -1.54
N ALA A 369 -2.41 25.62 -0.99
CA ALA A 369 -2.15 25.40 0.43
C ALA A 369 -2.96 26.33 1.37
N PRO A 370 -3.09 27.65 1.11
CA PRO A 370 -3.93 28.52 1.93
C PRO A 370 -5.43 28.46 1.57
N LEU A 371 -5.79 28.09 0.34
CA LEU A 371 -7.18 28.07 -0.15
C LEU A 371 -7.93 26.81 0.30
N ALA A 372 -7.25 25.66 0.32
CA ALA A 372 -7.85 24.37 0.59
C ALA A 372 -8.59 24.29 1.94
N PRO A 373 -8.03 24.77 3.08
CA PRO A 373 -8.73 24.71 4.36
C PRO A 373 -10.06 25.48 4.38
N ALA A 374 -10.13 26.61 3.67
CA ALA A 374 -11.36 27.41 3.58
C ALA A 374 -12.44 26.68 2.77
N LEU A 375 -12.08 26.10 1.62
CA LEU A 375 -13.01 25.32 0.80
C LEU A 375 -13.45 24.03 1.48
N GLU A 376 -12.57 23.36 2.23
CA GLU A 376 -12.95 22.20 3.03
C GLU A 376 -13.99 22.57 4.11
N GLU A 377 -13.84 23.73 4.75
CA GLU A 377 -14.83 24.21 5.71
C GLU A 377 -16.17 24.53 5.01
N ASP A 378 -16.13 25.16 3.84
CA ASP A 378 -17.34 25.42 3.05
C ASP A 378 -18.06 24.12 2.65
N VAL A 379 -17.33 23.06 2.32
CA VAL A 379 -17.89 21.73 2.05
C VAL A 379 -18.50 21.14 3.32
N ARG A 380 -17.78 21.18 4.45
CA ARG A 380 -18.28 20.66 5.74
C ARG A 380 -19.54 21.39 6.21
N SER A 381 -19.61 22.70 6.00
CA SER A 381 -20.77 23.52 6.35
C SER A 381 -21.89 23.51 5.30
N GLY A 382 -21.74 22.76 4.20
CA GLY A 382 -22.72 22.69 3.12
C GLY A 382 -22.89 23.98 2.30
N ARG A 383 -21.94 24.91 2.37
CA ARG A 383 -21.92 26.15 1.55
C ARG A 383 -21.54 25.87 0.11
N THR A 384 -20.85 24.77 -0.16
CA THR A 384 -20.51 24.31 -1.50
C THR A 384 -20.48 22.78 -1.58
N THR A 385 -20.45 22.24 -2.80
CA THR A 385 -20.33 20.80 -3.02
C THR A 385 -18.86 20.37 -3.15
N PRO A 386 -18.49 19.13 -2.81
CA PRO A 386 -17.13 18.62 -3.02
C PRO A 386 -16.67 18.73 -4.49
N GLY A 387 -17.59 18.51 -5.44
CA GLY A 387 -17.30 18.64 -6.87
C GLY A 387 -16.91 20.06 -7.26
N HIS A 388 -17.69 21.05 -6.83
CA HIS A 388 -17.39 22.45 -7.12
C HIS A 388 -16.11 22.93 -6.42
N ALA A 389 -15.93 22.61 -5.14
CA ALA A 389 -14.71 22.96 -4.40
C ALA A 389 -13.45 22.37 -5.06
N SER A 390 -13.50 21.10 -5.50
CA SER A 390 -12.38 20.48 -6.21
C SER A 390 -12.10 21.15 -7.56
N GLU A 391 -13.12 21.54 -8.32
CA GLU A 391 -12.94 22.30 -9.56
C GLU A 391 -12.27 23.67 -9.31
N VAL A 392 -12.68 24.39 -8.27
CA VAL A 392 -12.04 25.67 -7.88
C VAL A 392 -10.56 25.47 -7.57
N LEU A 393 -10.21 24.43 -6.82
CA LEU A 393 -8.81 24.11 -6.53
C LEU A 393 -8.02 23.79 -7.81
N ILE A 394 -8.59 22.97 -8.72
CA ILE A 394 -7.94 22.60 -9.98
C ILE A 394 -7.74 23.82 -10.89
N ARG A 395 -8.77 24.65 -11.07
CA ARG A 395 -8.67 25.89 -11.88
C ARG A 395 -7.62 26.83 -11.31
N THR A 396 -7.61 27.00 -9.98
CA THR A 396 -6.62 27.84 -9.29
C THR A 396 -5.18 27.32 -9.49
N PHE A 397 -5.00 26.00 -9.48
CA PHE A 397 -3.70 25.37 -9.74
C PHE A 397 -3.24 25.56 -11.20
N LEU A 398 -4.16 25.40 -12.16
CA LEU A 398 -3.89 25.57 -13.58
C LEU A 398 -3.83 27.05 -14.03
N GLY A 399 -4.22 27.98 -13.16
CA GLY A 399 -4.28 29.41 -13.49
C GLY A 399 -5.43 29.78 -14.45
N LEU A 400 -6.51 29.00 -14.44
CA LEU A 400 -7.70 29.15 -15.29
C LEU A 400 -8.79 30.02 -14.68
#